data_AF-A0A9E5IW95-F1
#
_entry.id   AF-A0A9E5IW95-F1
#
_cell.length_a   1.000
_cell.length_b   1.000
_cell.length_c   1.000
_cell.angle_alpha   90.00
_cell.angle_beta   90.00
_cell.angle_gamma   90.00
#
_symmetry.space_group_name_H-M   'P 1'
#
loop_
_entity.id
_entity.type
_entity.pdbx_description
1 polymer ?
#
loop_
_entity_poly.entity_id
_entity_poly.type
_entity_poly.pdbx_seq_one_letter_code
_entity_poly.pdbx_strand_id
1 'polypeptide(L)'
;MTAPRSNYFRGFTLIELMVVIAIIGVLGSLALPAYQDYAVRAKVSEMLLAATQCKTAVSEVVSTASQADVSTALPAACQTQTSQYVSGLSVDANGIITVTGNPSTLRGATSATTNAISLTPIQSGTTALVGTTDGGKPISAWVCGPAATNPLAAKYLPSSCKGA
;
A
#
# COMPACT_ATOMS: atom_id res chain seq x y z
N MET A 1 -30.01 -63.28 16.40
CA MET A 1 -29.45 -63.29 15.03
C MET A 1 -29.55 -61.88 14.47
N THR A 2 -28.50 -61.08 14.63
CA THR A 2 -28.39 -59.73 14.06
C THR A 2 -27.64 -59.81 12.74
N ALA A 3 -28.33 -59.59 11.63
CA ALA A 3 -27.73 -59.59 10.29
C ALA A 3 -26.76 -58.40 10.13
N PRO A 4 -25.55 -58.61 9.58
CA PRO A 4 -24.61 -57.53 9.31
C PRO A 4 -25.16 -56.64 8.18
N ARG A 5 -25.32 -55.34 8.44
CA ARG A 5 -25.63 -54.35 7.40
C ARG A 5 -24.40 -54.16 6.51
N SER A 6 -24.51 -54.58 5.25
CA SER A 6 -23.53 -54.29 4.20
C SER A 6 -23.52 -52.78 3.94
N ASN A 7 -22.47 -52.10 4.36
CA ASN A 7 -22.21 -50.72 3.98
C ASN A 7 -21.60 -50.73 2.57
N TYR A 8 -22.45 -50.64 1.55
CA TYR A 8 -22.01 -50.44 0.18
C TYR A 8 -21.40 -49.03 0.06
N PHE A 9 -20.07 -48.94 0.15
CA PHE A 9 -19.34 -47.70 -0.12
C PHE A 9 -19.48 -47.40 -1.61
N ARG A 10 -20.45 -46.54 -1.97
CA ARG A 10 -20.52 -45.95 -3.31
C ARG A 10 -19.32 -45.00 -3.45
N GLY A 11 -18.30 -45.43 -4.18
CA GLY A 11 -17.16 -44.59 -4.53
C GLY A 11 -17.56 -43.49 -5.50
N PHE A 12 -16.87 -42.34 -5.41
CA PHE A 12 -16.99 -41.23 -6.37
C PHE A 12 -16.46 -41.69 -7.73
N THR A 13 -17.15 -41.36 -8.82
CA THR A 13 -16.67 -41.72 -10.17
C THR A 13 -15.56 -40.78 -10.63
N LEU A 14 -14.64 -41.29 -11.45
CA LEU A 14 -13.58 -40.47 -12.07
C LEU A 14 -14.18 -39.33 -12.90
N ILE A 15 -15.34 -39.56 -13.53
CA ILE A 15 -16.02 -38.53 -14.33
C ILE A 15 -16.61 -37.42 -13.46
N GLU A 16 -17.19 -37.73 -12.30
CA GLU A 16 -17.66 -36.71 -11.35
C GLU A 16 -16.49 -35.87 -10.85
N LEU A 17 -15.35 -36.50 -10.54
CA LEU A 17 -14.16 -35.80 -10.08
C LEU A 17 -13.56 -34.88 -11.17
N MET A 18 -13.55 -35.33 -12.42
CA MET A 18 -13.06 -34.52 -13.56
C MET A 18 -13.95 -33.29 -13.82
N VAL A 19 -15.27 -33.43 -13.75
CA VAL A 19 -16.20 -32.29 -13.91
C VAL A 19 -16.00 -31.28 -12.78
N VAL A 20 -15.81 -31.73 -11.55
CA VAL A 20 -15.54 -30.85 -10.40
C VAL A 20 -14.23 -30.09 -10.60
N ILE A 21 -13.16 -30.74 -11.03
CA ILE A 21 -11.87 -30.07 -11.32
C ILE A 21 -12.04 -29.04 -12.44
N ALA A 22 -12.80 -29.35 -13.49
CA ALA A 22 -13.06 -28.42 -14.59
C ALA A 22 -13.77 -27.15 -14.11
N ILE A 23 -14.78 -27.27 -13.25
CA ILE A 23 -15.52 -26.14 -12.69
C ILE A 23 -14.60 -25.32 -11.75
N ILE A 24 -13.84 -25.98 -10.87
CA ILE A 24 -12.86 -25.32 -9.99
C ILE A 24 -11.80 -24.57 -10.80
N GLY A 25 -11.34 -25.14 -11.92
CA GLY A 25 -10.39 -24.50 -12.82
C GLY A 25 -10.92 -23.18 -13.40
N VAL A 26 -12.16 -23.18 -13.90
CA VAL A 26 -12.80 -21.97 -14.44
C VAL A 26 -13.00 -20.92 -13.34
N LEU A 27 -13.59 -21.30 -12.20
CA LEU A 27 -13.84 -20.37 -11.09
C LEU A 27 -12.53 -19.82 -10.50
N GLY A 28 -11.51 -20.67 -10.37
CA GLY A 28 -10.20 -20.30 -9.85
C GLY A 28 -9.50 -19.24 -10.70
N SER A 29 -9.64 -19.30 -12.03
CA SER A 29 -9.06 -18.32 -12.95
C SER A 29 -9.59 -16.90 -12.75
N LEU A 30 -10.84 -16.75 -12.30
CA LEU A 30 -11.47 -15.46 -12.01
C LEU A 30 -11.25 -15.00 -10.57
N ALA A 31 -11.28 -15.94 -9.62
CA ALA A 31 -11.17 -15.62 -8.20
C ALA A 31 -9.73 -15.27 -7.78
N LEU A 32 -8.72 -15.94 -8.36
CA LEU A 32 -7.33 -15.76 -7.94
C LEU A 32 -6.78 -14.35 -8.24
N PRO A 33 -6.99 -13.74 -9.42
CA PRO A 33 -6.55 -12.37 -9.69
C PRO A 33 -7.20 -11.34 -8.75
N ALA A 34 -8.50 -11.49 -8.48
CA ALA A 34 -9.21 -10.60 -7.56
C ALA A 34 -8.67 -10.74 -6.12
N TYR A 35 -8.43 -11.97 -5.65
CA TYR A 35 -7.87 -12.19 -4.32
C TYR A 35 -6.45 -11.63 -4.17
N GLN A 36 -5.62 -11.76 -5.20
CA GLN A 36 -4.30 -11.13 -5.23
C GLN A 36 -4.41 -9.60 -5.09
N ASP A 37 -5.35 -8.98 -5.80
CA ASP A 37 -5.55 -7.53 -5.72
C ASP A 37 -5.98 -7.05 -4.32
N TYR A 38 -6.84 -7.81 -3.63
CA TYR A 38 -7.19 -7.55 -2.23
C TYR A 38 -5.99 -7.74 -1.29
N ALA A 39 -5.22 -8.81 -1.47
CA ALA A 39 -4.05 -9.08 -0.64
C ALA A 39 -2.97 -8.00 -0.79
N VAL A 40 -2.74 -7.50 -2.01
CA VAL A 40 -1.82 -6.38 -2.24
C VAL A 40 -2.33 -5.11 -1.56
N ARG A 41 -3.62 -4.77 -1.69
CA ARG A 41 -4.20 -3.58 -1.03
C ARG A 41 -4.06 -3.63 0.50
N ALA A 42 -4.19 -4.80 1.10
CA ALA A 42 -3.95 -4.98 2.53
C ALA A 42 -2.49 -4.65 2.89
N LYS A 43 -1.52 -5.15 2.12
CA LYS A 43 -0.09 -4.85 2.33
C LYS A 43 0.25 -3.39 2.08
N VAL A 44 -0.43 -2.72 1.15
CA VAL A 44 -0.27 -1.28 0.92
C VAL A 44 -0.73 -0.47 2.13
N SER A 45 -1.72 -0.95 2.89
CA SER A 45 -2.11 -0.31 4.14
C SER A 45 -0.99 -0.36 5.18
N GLU A 46 -0.18 -1.43 5.21
CA GLU A 46 1.05 -1.49 6.02
C GLU A 46 2.11 -0.50 5.53
N MET A 47 2.22 -0.29 4.22
CA MET A 47 3.12 0.76 3.69
C MET A 47 2.69 2.15 4.17
N LEU A 48 1.39 2.43 4.23
CA LEU A 48 0.86 3.67 4.81
C LEU A 48 1.20 3.80 6.30
N LEU A 49 1.11 2.70 7.05
CA LEU A 49 1.44 2.68 8.48
C LEU A 49 2.93 2.98 8.69
N ALA A 50 3.81 2.44 7.86
CA ALA A 50 5.25 2.75 7.91
C ALA A 50 5.55 4.25 7.69
N ALA A 51 4.70 4.96 6.94
CA ALA A 51 4.86 6.40 6.71
C ALA A 51 4.43 7.26 7.90
N THR A 52 3.71 6.73 8.89
CA THR A 52 3.13 7.53 9.99
C THR A 52 4.21 8.22 10.83
N GLN A 53 5.34 7.55 11.07
CA GLN A 53 6.47 8.16 11.77
C GLN A 53 7.06 9.34 10.99
N CYS A 54 7.22 9.20 9.67
CA CYS A 54 7.69 10.29 8.82
C CYS A 54 6.68 11.45 8.79
N LYS A 55 5.37 11.17 8.78
CA LYS A 55 4.34 12.22 8.86
C LYS A 55 4.50 13.07 10.11
N THR A 56 4.67 12.42 11.26
CA THR A 56 4.86 13.13 12.53
C THR A 56 6.13 13.97 12.50
N ALA A 57 7.25 13.40 12.05
CA ALA A 57 8.53 14.11 12.01
C ALA A 57 8.52 15.30 11.04
N VAL A 58 7.94 15.15 9.84
CA VAL A 58 7.75 16.25 8.89
C VAL A 58 6.84 17.33 9.49
N SER A 59 5.74 16.93 10.14
CA SER A 59 4.83 17.88 10.79
C SER A 59 5.52 18.65 11.92
N GLU A 60 6.39 18.01 12.68
CA GLU A 60 7.19 18.63 13.73
C GLU A 60 8.20 19.63 13.17
N VAL A 61 8.97 19.23 12.15
CA VAL A 61 9.95 20.12 11.48
C VAL A 61 9.25 21.37 10.94
N VAL A 62 8.11 21.22 10.28
CA VAL A 62 7.37 22.36 9.73
C VAL A 62 6.79 23.22 10.85
N SER A 63 6.17 22.63 11.89
CA SER A 63 5.44 23.38 12.91
C SER A 63 6.35 24.09 13.92
N THR A 64 7.57 23.58 14.13
CA THR A 64 8.55 24.16 15.08
C THR A 64 9.53 25.11 14.41
N ALA A 65 9.54 25.20 13.09
CA ALA A 65 10.46 26.05 12.36
C ALA A 65 10.22 27.54 12.64
N SER A 66 11.30 28.26 12.93
CA SER A 66 11.33 29.72 13.05
C SER A 66 11.58 30.43 11.71
N GLN A 67 12.00 29.68 10.69
CA GLN A 67 12.25 30.17 9.33
C GLN A 67 11.18 29.65 8.38
N ALA A 68 10.87 30.43 7.33
CA ALA A 68 9.94 30.01 6.29
C ALA A 68 10.51 28.89 5.40
N ASP A 69 11.83 28.87 5.18
CA ASP A 69 12.50 27.84 4.41
C ASP A 69 12.95 26.69 5.32
N VAL A 70 12.31 25.54 5.13
CA VAL A 70 12.58 24.24 5.76
C VAL A 70 12.98 23.18 4.73
N SER A 71 13.16 23.56 3.46
CA SER A 71 13.37 22.65 2.33
C SER A 71 14.60 21.75 2.47
N THR A 72 15.61 22.21 3.21
CA THR A 72 16.84 21.45 3.51
C THR A 72 16.72 20.57 4.74
N ALA A 73 15.82 20.88 5.68
CA ALA A 73 15.57 20.10 6.89
C ALA A 73 14.60 18.93 6.64
N LEU A 74 13.62 19.13 5.75
CA LEU A 74 12.58 18.15 5.44
C LEU A 74 13.11 16.79 4.96
N PRO A 75 14.09 16.70 4.04
CA PRO A 75 14.64 15.40 3.62
C PRO A 75 15.30 14.61 4.74
N ALA A 76 15.81 15.28 5.77
CA ALA A 76 16.42 14.66 6.95
C ALA A 76 15.42 14.39 8.09
N ALA A 77 14.16 14.84 7.95
CA ALA A 77 13.15 14.72 9.00
C ALA A 77 12.79 13.26 9.30
N CYS A 78 12.85 12.39 8.31
CA CYS A 78 12.59 10.97 8.50
C CYS A 78 13.76 10.12 8.04
N GLN A 79 14.16 9.17 8.87
CA GLN A 79 15.12 8.15 8.50
C GLN A 79 14.47 7.09 7.61
N THR A 80 15.27 6.52 6.71
CA THR A 80 14.86 5.37 5.91
C THR A 80 14.46 4.21 6.81
N GLN A 81 13.25 3.69 6.61
CA GLN A 81 12.79 2.48 7.28
C GLN A 81 12.54 1.38 6.25
N THR A 82 12.82 0.15 6.65
CA THR A 82 12.56 -1.04 5.85
C THR A 82 11.73 -2.02 6.65
N SER A 83 10.85 -2.73 5.97
CA SER A 83 10.01 -3.78 6.55
C SER A 83 9.81 -4.88 5.53
N GLN A 84 9.03 -5.90 5.88
CA GLN A 84 8.70 -6.96 4.94
C GLN A 84 8.11 -6.41 3.63
N TYR A 85 7.28 -5.37 3.68
CA TYR A 85 6.57 -4.81 2.52
C TYR A 85 7.15 -3.49 2.02
N VAL A 86 8.11 -2.90 2.73
CA VAL A 86 8.69 -1.59 2.44
C VAL A 86 10.18 -1.74 2.24
N SER A 87 10.68 -1.36 1.06
CA SER A 87 12.12 -1.36 0.76
C SER A 87 12.79 -0.02 1.06
N GLY A 88 12.03 1.06 1.24
CA GLY A 88 12.58 2.34 1.66
C GLY A 88 11.52 3.43 1.79
N LEU A 89 11.87 4.49 2.50
CA LEU A 89 11.13 5.74 2.57
C LEU A 89 12.07 6.89 2.24
N SER A 90 11.52 7.96 1.66
CA SER A 90 12.22 9.21 1.43
C SER A 90 11.27 10.38 1.59
N VAL A 91 11.82 11.53 1.98
CA VAL A 91 11.10 12.79 2.08
C VAL A 91 11.78 13.78 1.14
N ASP A 92 11.01 14.51 0.35
CA ASP A 92 11.56 15.54 -0.53
C ASP A 92 11.61 16.92 0.15
N ALA A 93 12.12 17.91 -0.58
CA ALA A 93 12.22 19.29 -0.13
C ALA A 93 10.87 19.97 0.16
N ASN A 94 9.75 19.39 -0.27
CA ASN A 94 8.39 19.86 -0.01
C ASN A 94 7.66 18.98 1.02
N GLY A 95 8.37 18.07 1.70
CA GLY A 95 7.80 17.20 2.71
C GLY A 95 6.95 16.06 2.15
N ILE A 96 6.98 15.81 0.83
CA ILE A 96 6.29 14.67 0.22
C ILE A 96 7.04 13.42 0.64
N ILE A 97 6.33 12.53 1.32
CA ILE A 97 6.86 11.25 1.77
C ILE A 97 6.59 10.23 0.67
N THR A 98 7.64 9.64 0.10
CA THR A 98 7.54 8.52 -0.83
C THR A 98 7.88 7.22 -0.12
N VAL A 99 6.94 6.28 -0.12
CA VAL A 99 7.13 4.93 0.42
C VAL A 99 7.29 3.97 -0.75
N THR A 100 8.46 3.34 -0.82
CA THR A 100 8.77 2.35 -1.85
C THR A 100 8.52 0.96 -1.29
N GLY A 101 7.61 0.22 -1.90
CA GLY A 101 7.26 -1.13 -1.51
C GLY A 101 8.24 -2.17 -2.04
N ASN A 102 8.38 -3.30 -1.34
CA ASN A 102 9.19 -4.41 -1.82
C ASN A 102 8.39 -5.26 -2.82
N PRO A 103 8.74 -5.26 -4.12
CA PRO A 103 7.95 -5.95 -5.15
C PRO A 103 7.91 -7.47 -4.95
N SER A 104 8.94 -8.06 -4.34
CA SER A 104 9.03 -9.51 -4.08
C SER A 104 8.01 -9.98 -3.05
N THR A 105 7.60 -9.12 -2.12
CA THR A 105 6.69 -9.47 -1.02
C THR A 105 5.28 -8.90 -1.21
N LEU A 106 5.13 -7.79 -1.95
CA LEU A 106 3.82 -7.26 -2.35
C LEU A 106 3.05 -8.27 -3.21
N ARG A 107 3.71 -8.87 -4.20
CA ARG A 107 3.12 -9.81 -5.18
C ARG A 107 2.04 -9.14 -6.06
N GLY A 108 1.38 -9.91 -6.91
CA GLY A 108 0.46 -9.38 -7.92
C GLY A 108 1.22 -8.70 -9.05
N ALA A 109 0.62 -7.71 -9.71
CA ALA A 109 1.24 -6.96 -10.79
C ALA A 109 2.10 -5.78 -10.27
N THR A 110 2.92 -6.04 -9.24
CA THR A 110 3.88 -5.07 -8.69
C THR A 110 5.30 -5.40 -9.14
N SER A 111 6.08 -4.39 -9.51
CA SER A 111 7.47 -4.51 -9.97
C SER A 111 8.32 -3.40 -9.35
N ALA A 112 9.63 -3.42 -9.58
CA ALA A 112 10.53 -2.32 -9.21
C ALA A 112 10.11 -0.95 -9.81
N THR A 113 9.27 -0.97 -10.84
CA THR A 113 8.72 0.23 -11.50
C THR A 113 7.27 0.55 -11.13
N THR A 114 6.64 -0.25 -10.26
CA THR A 114 5.21 -0.13 -9.90
C THR A 114 4.97 -0.58 -8.46
N ASN A 115 5.58 0.15 -7.51
CA ASN A 115 5.64 -0.25 -6.11
C ASN A 115 5.61 0.92 -5.12
N ALA A 116 5.44 2.16 -5.55
CA ALA A 116 5.56 3.32 -4.67
C ALA A 116 4.26 4.12 -4.51
N ILE A 117 4.04 4.59 -3.29
CA ILE A 117 2.96 5.51 -2.90
C ILE A 117 3.57 6.79 -2.35
N SER A 118 2.89 7.91 -2.52
CA SER A 118 3.28 9.19 -1.93
C SER A 118 2.25 9.66 -0.91
N LEU A 119 2.72 10.45 0.05
CA LEU A 119 1.90 11.17 1.00
C LEU A 119 2.32 12.63 0.96
N THR A 120 1.42 13.46 0.46
CA THR A 120 1.62 14.89 0.27
C THR A 120 1.03 15.65 1.46
N PRO A 121 1.84 16.45 2.17
CA PRO A 121 1.34 17.32 3.23
C PRO A 121 0.56 18.49 2.64
N ILE A 122 -0.59 18.79 3.25
CA ILE A 122 -1.48 19.88 2.86
C ILE A 122 -1.51 20.93 3.97
N GLN A 123 -1.33 22.20 3.59
CA GLN A 123 -1.37 23.33 4.53
C GLN A 123 -2.78 23.82 4.81
N SER A 124 -3.56 23.98 3.74
CA SER A 124 -4.92 24.52 3.82
C SER A 124 -5.71 24.14 2.57
N GLY A 125 -6.94 23.65 2.77
CA GLY A 125 -7.79 23.16 1.68
C GLY A 125 -7.13 22.02 0.91
N THR A 126 -6.68 22.30 -0.32
CA THR A 126 -5.96 21.37 -1.20
C THR A 126 -4.55 21.83 -1.53
N THR A 127 -4.06 22.87 -0.85
CA THR A 127 -2.74 23.47 -1.12
C THR A 127 -1.66 22.64 -0.47
N ALA A 128 -0.79 22.04 -1.30
CA ALA A 128 0.37 21.30 -0.83
C ALA A 128 1.38 22.22 -0.12
N LEU A 129 2.12 21.66 0.83
CA LEU A 129 3.26 22.33 1.46
C LEU A 129 4.32 22.70 0.41
N VAL A 130 4.88 23.89 0.54
CA VAL A 130 6.06 24.35 -0.20
C VAL A 130 7.17 24.58 0.81
N GLY A 131 8.19 23.71 0.81
CA GLY A 131 9.20 23.70 1.86
C GLY A 131 10.01 24.99 1.96
N THR A 132 10.08 25.81 0.91
CA THR A 132 10.82 27.08 0.91
C THR A 132 10.06 28.25 1.55
N THR A 133 8.74 28.15 1.75
CA THR A 133 7.90 29.29 2.17
C THR A 133 6.98 29.02 3.36
N ASP A 134 6.91 27.77 3.80
CA ASP A 134 5.83 27.29 4.66
C ASP A 134 6.28 26.76 6.03
N GLY A 135 7.56 26.91 6.38
CA GLY A 135 8.02 26.73 7.74
C GLY A 135 7.25 27.62 8.73
N GLY A 136 6.90 27.05 9.88
CA GLY A 136 6.07 27.67 10.91
C GLY A 136 4.56 27.60 10.67
N LYS A 137 4.11 27.10 9.51
CA LYS A 137 2.68 26.93 9.20
C LYS A 137 2.27 25.45 9.35
N PRO A 138 1.37 25.10 10.28
CA PRO A 138 1.06 23.70 10.57
C PRO A 138 0.43 22.99 9.36
N ILE A 139 0.70 21.69 9.24
CA ILE A 139 0.09 20.82 8.23
C ILE A 139 -1.33 20.47 8.68
N SER A 140 -2.34 20.79 7.86
CA SER A 140 -3.75 20.54 8.18
C SER A 140 -4.22 19.13 7.82
N ALA A 141 -3.65 18.54 6.78
CA ALA A 141 -4.04 17.23 6.29
C ALA A 141 -2.91 16.53 5.52
N TRP A 142 -3.10 15.23 5.27
CA TRP A 142 -2.21 14.43 4.43
C TRP A 142 -3.04 13.74 3.36
N VAL A 143 -2.67 13.95 2.11
CA VAL A 143 -3.30 13.30 0.97
C VAL A 143 -2.35 12.24 0.45
N CYS A 144 -2.82 11.01 0.24
CA CYS A 144 -1.99 9.92 -0.27
C CYS A 144 -2.42 9.50 -1.67
N GLY A 145 -1.47 9.04 -2.47
CA GLY A 145 -1.70 8.69 -3.87
C GLY A 145 -0.57 7.85 -4.47
N PRO A 146 -0.61 7.59 -5.78
CA PRO A 146 0.52 7.01 -6.48
C PRO A 146 1.73 7.96 -6.42
N ALA A 147 2.92 7.42 -6.17
CA ALA A 147 4.13 8.22 -6.16
C ALA A 147 4.48 8.75 -7.56
N ALA A 148 5.22 9.86 -7.63
CA ALA A 148 5.70 10.42 -8.89
C ALA A 148 6.67 9.47 -9.62
N THR A 149 7.47 8.73 -8.85
CA THR A 149 8.38 7.69 -9.36
C THR A 149 7.82 6.31 -9.01
N ASN A 150 7.85 5.40 -9.98
CA ASN A 150 7.38 4.02 -9.84
C ASN A 150 5.96 3.87 -9.25
N PRO A 151 4.95 4.59 -9.81
CA PRO A 151 3.62 4.69 -9.24
C PRO A 151 2.98 3.32 -9.08
N LEU A 152 2.47 3.05 -7.87
CA LEU A 152 1.63 1.89 -7.64
C LEU A 152 0.26 2.07 -8.33
N ALA A 153 -0.23 1.03 -9.00
CA ALA A 153 -1.51 1.09 -9.70
C ALA A 153 -2.68 1.40 -8.76
N ALA A 154 -3.60 2.28 -9.19
CA ALA A 154 -4.70 2.76 -8.35
C ALA A 154 -5.63 1.66 -7.81
N LYS A 155 -5.69 0.50 -8.45
CA LYS A 155 -6.45 -0.66 -7.95
C LYS A 155 -5.91 -1.22 -6.63
N TYR A 156 -4.61 -1.05 -6.38
CA TYR A 156 -3.91 -1.49 -5.17
C TYR A 156 -3.96 -0.44 -4.04
N LEU A 157 -4.34 0.80 -4.35
CA LEU A 157 -4.48 1.84 -3.33
C LEU A 157 -5.72 1.58 -2.45
N PRO A 158 -5.64 1.84 -1.13
CA PRO A 158 -6.82 1.92 -0.29
C PRO A 158 -7.70 3.10 -0.71
N SER A 159 -8.98 3.08 -0.32
CA SER A 159 -9.94 4.15 -0.68
C SER A 159 -9.45 5.54 -0.26
N SER A 160 -8.76 5.64 0.88
CA SER A 160 -8.17 6.88 1.38
C SER A 160 -7.08 7.49 0.48
N CYS A 161 -6.48 6.71 -0.42
CA CYS A 161 -5.42 7.17 -1.32
C CYS A 161 -5.83 7.27 -2.79
N LYS A 162 -7.14 7.23 -3.09
CA LYS A 162 -7.64 7.32 -4.47
C LYS A 162 -8.11 8.71 -4.87
N GLY A 163 -8.17 9.66 -3.92
CA GLY A 163 -8.70 11.01 -4.12
C GLY A 163 -7.64 12.11 -4.17
N ALA A 164 -6.39 11.74 -4.45
CA ALA A 164 -5.28 12.66 -4.65
C ALA A 164 -5.19 13.11 -6.11
#